data_AF-A0A645F7A9-F1
#
_entry.id   AF-A0A645F7A9-F1
#
_cell.length_a   1.000
_cell.length_b   1.000
_cell.length_c   1.000
_cell.angle_alpha   90.00
_cell.angle_beta   90.00
_cell.angle_gamma   90.00
#
_symmetry.space_group_name_H-M   'P 1'
#
loop_
_entity.id
_entity.type
_entity.pdbx_description
1 polymer ?
#
loop_
_entity_poly.entity_id
_entity_poly.type
_entity_poly.pdbx_seq_one_letter_code
_entity_poly.pdbx_strand_id
1 'polypeptide(L)'
;MDGLGVAADGLALALPGIPGGAGAGIKAARMGEKALDAVKTIDNATDAGKVSKYSDIPNPKNVGEGKATTASQRKNILNENRKQNNGELKSDGDGRKLNQPSKSVKGQKADMNQAEIDHINPKSKGGSNDNSNLQVLSKEENLRKGNR
;
A
#
# COMPACT_ATOMS: atom_id res chain seq x y z
N MET A 1 23.15 -39.10 -41.82
CA MET A 1 22.24 -39.73 -40.84
C MET A 1 22.69 -39.17 -39.50
N ASP A 2 22.02 -38.21 -38.85
CA ASP A 2 20.57 -38.06 -38.66
C ASP A 2 20.15 -36.58 -38.63
N GLY A 3 19.06 -36.26 -39.34
CA GLY A 3 18.44 -34.94 -39.35
C GLY A 3 17.46 -34.82 -38.18
N LEU A 4 17.62 -33.77 -37.38
CA LEU A 4 16.71 -33.40 -36.31
C LEU A 4 15.28 -33.21 -36.82
N GLY A 5 14.35 -33.81 -36.09
CA GLY A 5 12.93 -33.82 -36.37
C GLY A 5 12.30 -32.44 -36.41
N VAL A 6 11.42 -32.31 -37.42
CA VAL A 6 10.39 -31.30 -37.60
C VAL A 6 9.29 -31.48 -36.55
N ALA A 7 8.90 -30.40 -35.88
CA ALA A 7 7.54 -30.20 -35.37
C ALA A 7 7.33 -28.69 -35.09
N ALA A 8 7.21 -27.91 -36.17
CA ALA A 8 6.47 -26.67 -36.14
C ALA A 8 5.13 -26.99 -36.78
N ASP A 9 4.07 -27.02 -35.98
CA ASP A 9 2.70 -27.16 -36.46
C ASP A 9 1.85 -26.10 -35.78
N GLY A 10 0.98 -25.44 -36.54
CA GLY A 10 0.06 -24.42 -36.00
C GLY A 10 -0.14 -23.15 -36.84
N LEU A 11 -0.31 -23.32 -38.15
CA LEU A 11 -1.24 -22.60 -39.05
C LEU A 11 -1.52 -21.09 -38.84
N ALA A 12 -1.16 -20.30 -39.86
CA ALA A 12 -1.61 -18.95 -40.13
C ALA A 12 -2.99 -18.91 -40.79
N LEU A 13 -3.91 -18.01 -40.37
CA LEU A 13 -5.11 -17.66 -41.16
C LEU A 13 -5.53 -16.18 -40.98
N ALA A 14 -5.24 -15.41 -42.04
CA ALA A 14 -6.10 -14.47 -42.75
C ALA A 14 -7.00 -13.48 -41.98
N LEU A 15 -6.60 -12.19 -41.99
CA LEU A 15 -7.54 -11.06 -42.00
C LEU A 15 -7.51 -10.42 -43.39
N PRO A 16 -8.64 -10.32 -44.11
CA PRO A 16 -8.69 -9.62 -45.39
C PRO A 16 -8.77 -8.11 -45.14
N GLY A 17 -7.76 -7.35 -45.55
CA GLY A 17 -7.88 -5.87 -45.56
C GLY A 17 -6.63 -4.99 -45.55
N ILE A 18 -5.41 -5.46 -45.84
CA ILE A 18 -4.24 -4.57 -45.93
C ILE A 18 -3.66 -4.57 -47.35
N PRO A 19 -3.97 -3.56 -48.19
CA PRO A 19 -3.21 -3.30 -49.40
C PRO A 19 -1.93 -2.54 -49.04
N GLY A 20 -0.80 -3.22 -49.13
CA GLY A 20 0.46 -2.65 -49.59
C GLY A 20 1.30 -1.85 -48.59
N GLY A 21 2.59 -2.20 -48.56
CA GLY A 21 3.63 -1.16 -48.63
C GLY A 21 4.60 -1.05 -47.46
N ALA A 22 5.87 -1.32 -47.80
CA ALA A 22 7.08 -0.67 -47.31
C ALA A 22 7.53 -0.93 -45.87
N GLY A 23 8.80 -1.33 -45.77
CA GLY A 23 9.44 -1.71 -44.53
C GLY A 23 9.77 -0.57 -43.58
N ALA A 24 10.10 -0.95 -42.35
CA ALA A 24 10.86 -0.14 -41.42
C ALA A 24 11.55 -1.09 -40.45
N GLY A 25 12.84 -0.84 -40.23
CA GLY A 25 13.77 -1.75 -39.58
C GLY A 25 13.41 -2.17 -38.15
N ILE A 26 14.09 -3.25 -37.76
CA ILE A 26 14.24 -3.70 -36.38
C ILE A 26 14.62 -2.49 -35.50
N LYS A 27 13.71 -2.09 -34.62
CA LYS A 27 14.01 -1.21 -33.49
C LYS A 27 13.79 -1.97 -32.17
N ALA A 28 14.45 -3.12 -32.06
CA ALA A 28 14.83 -3.68 -30.77
C ALA A 28 15.88 -2.75 -30.13
N ALA A 29 15.86 -2.65 -28.81
CA ALA A 29 16.70 -1.77 -27.97
C ALA A 29 16.26 -0.29 -27.86
N ARG A 30 15.06 -0.03 -27.31
CA ARG A 30 14.80 1.11 -26.39
C ARG A 30 13.41 1.11 -25.72
N MET A 31 12.83 -0.08 -25.48
CA MET A 31 11.57 -0.19 -24.70
C MET A 31 11.79 -0.73 -23.28
N GLY A 32 13.04 -0.77 -22.80
CA GLY A 32 13.36 -1.20 -21.42
C GLY A 32 13.12 -0.11 -20.37
N GLU A 33 13.50 1.14 -20.63
CA GLU A 33 13.50 2.17 -19.58
C GLU A 33 12.11 2.67 -19.19
N LYS A 34 11.20 2.88 -20.16
CA LYS A 34 9.83 3.34 -19.83
C LYS A 34 8.99 2.29 -19.10
N ALA A 35 9.20 1.00 -19.39
CA ALA A 35 8.49 -0.07 -18.70
C ALA A 35 8.99 -0.23 -17.24
N LEU A 36 10.29 -0.05 -17.01
CA LEU A 36 10.88 -0.05 -15.66
C LEU A 36 10.45 1.17 -14.83
N ASP A 37 10.40 2.35 -15.44
CA ASP A 37 9.86 3.55 -14.77
C ASP A 37 8.38 3.38 -14.46
N ALA A 38 7.57 2.84 -15.38
CA ALA A 38 6.17 2.56 -15.10
C ALA A 38 6.00 1.58 -13.92
N VAL A 39 6.81 0.52 -13.83
CA VAL A 39 6.76 -0.43 -12.70
C VAL A 39 7.19 0.25 -11.39
N LYS A 40 8.29 1.01 -11.36
CA LYS A 40 8.69 1.79 -10.18
C LYS A 40 7.68 2.86 -9.81
N THR A 41 7.02 3.47 -10.79
CA THR A 41 5.98 4.47 -10.57
C THR A 41 4.71 3.81 -10.08
N ILE A 42 4.40 2.57 -10.44
CA ILE A 42 3.29 1.80 -9.87
C ILE A 42 3.62 1.44 -8.42
N ASP A 43 4.81 0.93 -8.10
CA ASP A 43 5.21 0.66 -6.71
C ASP A 43 5.19 1.94 -5.85
N ASN A 44 5.72 3.05 -6.38
CA ASN A 44 5.67 4.36 -5.69
C ASN A 44 4.29 5.01 -5.70
N ALA A 45 3.42 4.77 -6.68
CA ALA A 45 2.05 5.27 -6.69
C ALA A 45 1.14 4.44 -5.78
N THR A 46 1.50 3.19 -5.49
CA THR A 46 0.84 2.41 -4.45
C THR A 46 1.26 2.90 -3.05
N ASP A 47 2.49 3.43 -2.92
CA ASP A 47 3.00 4.05 -1.69
C ASP A 47 2.51 5.51 -1.50
N ALA A 48 2.52 6.31 -2.56
CA ALA A 48 2.06 7.71 -2.59
C ALA A 48 0.54 7.87 -2.73
N GLY A 49 -0.13 6.81 -3.16
CA GLY A 49 -1.58 6.71 -3.34
C GLY A 49 -2.28 5.97 -2.21
N LYS A 50 -1.70 5.94 -0.99
CA LYS A 50 -2.50 5.67 0.22
C LYS A 50 -3.53 6.78 0.32
N VAL A 51 -4.67 6.59 -0.35
CA VAL A 51 -5.91 7.33 -0.08
C VAL A 51 -6.09 7.28 1.42
N SER A 52 -5.95 8.44 2.04
CA SER A 52 -6.01 8.62 3.48
C SER A 52 -7.29 8.03 4.04
N LYS A 53 -7.26 6.80 4.54
CA LYS A 53 -8.46 6.03 4.94
C LYS A 53 -9.34 6.70 6.00
N TYR A 54 -8.79 7.69 6.69
CA TYR A 54 -9.44 8.42 7.76
C TYR A 54 -9.58 9.92 7.45
N SER A 55 -9.42 10.36 6.20
CA SER A 55 -9.65 11.77 5.83
C SER A 55 -11.10 12.22 6.04
N ASP A 56 -12.05 11.29 6.01
CA ASP A 56 -13.49 11.58 6.09
C ASP A 56 -13.95 11.89 7.53
N ILE A 57 -13.14 11.56 8.53
CA ILE A 57 -13.44 11.90 9.92
C ILE A 57 -12.86 13.28 10.29
N PRO A 58 -13.60 14.12 11.03
CA PRO A 58 -13.13 15.45 11.41
C PRO A 58 -11.80 15.40 12.15
N ASN A 59 -10.88 16.25 11.72
CA ASN A 59 -9.59 16.44 12.36
C ASN A 59 -9.74 17.04 13.77
N PRO A 60 -8.82 16.74 14.69
CA PRO A 60 -8.80 17.39 15.99
C PRO A 60 -8.52 18.90 15.83
N LYS A 61 -9.00 19.73 16.77
CA LYS A 61 -8.78 21.19 16.71
C LYS A 61 -7.29 21.59 16.70
N ASN A 62 -6.43 20.73 17.21
CA ASN A 62 -5.01 20.98 17.41
C ASN A 62 -4.13 20.24 16.40
N VAL A 63 -4.53 20.10 15.12
CA VAL A 63 -3.63 19.53 14.09
C VAL A 63 -2.34 20.35 13.95
N GLY A 64 -1.25 19.68 13.62
CA GLY A 64 0.03 20.31 13.30
C GLY A 64 1.15 19.29 13.16
N GLU A 65 2.22 19.71 12.49
CA GLU A 65 3.43 18.91 12.31
C GLU A 65 4.05 18.54 13.66
N GLY A 66 4.54 17.31 13.79
CA GLY A 66 5.22 16.86 15.00
C GLY A 66 4.29 16.65 16.21
N LYS A 67 2.98 16.82 16.07
CA LYS A 67 2.03 16.64 17.18
C LYS A 67 1.68 15.16 17.38
N ALA A 68 1.28 14.83 18.60
CA ALA A 68 0.83 13.49 18.95
C ALA A 68 -0.68 13.35 18.71
N THR A 69 -1.13 12.12 18.48
CA THR A 69 -2.56 11.80 18.39
C THR A 69 -3.23 11.91 19.76
N THR A 70 -4.48 12.40 19.77
CA THR A 70 -5.26 12.53 21.01
C THR A 70 -6.01 11.24 21.33
N ALA A 71 -6.34 10.98 22.60
CA ALA A 71 -7.07 9.77 22.98
C ALA A 71 -8.44 9.65 22.27
N SER A 72 -9.15 10.78 22.09
CA SER A 72 -10.43 10.84 21.37
C SER A 72 -10.25 10.51 19.88
N GLN A 73 -9.24 11.11 19.24
CA GLN A 73 -8.89 10.84 17.85
C GLN A 73 -8.58 9.36 17.63
N ARG A 74 -7.79 8.75 18.52
CA ARG A 74 -7.49 7.32 18.46
C ARG A 74 -8.76 6.46 18.52
N LYS A 75 -9.69 6.81 19.40
CA LYS A 75 -10.98 6.11 19.52
C LYS A 75 -11.80 6.23 18.23
N ASN A 76 -11.84 7.41 17.62
CA ASN A 76 -12.60 7.64 16.39
C ASN A 76 -12.03 6.84 15.22
N ILE A 77 -10.70 6.82 15.05
CA ILE A 77 -10.03 6.03 14.00
C ILE A 77 -10.30 4.54 14.16
N LEU A 78 -10.19 3.99 15.37
CA LEU A 78 -10.49 2.58 15.61
C LEU A 78 -11.97 2.24 15.40
N ASN A 79 -12.87 3.20 15.65
CA ASN A 79 -14.29 3.00 15.36
C ASN A 79 -14.54 3.01 13.86
N GLU A 80 -13.91 3.93 13.13
CA GLU A 80 -14.03 4.03 11.68
C GLU A 80 -13.43 2.81 10.98
N ASN A 81 -12.25 2.36 11.41
CA ASN A 81 -11.66 1.11 10.94
C ASN A 81 -12.63 -0.07 11.12
N ARG A 82 -13.30 -0.18 12.28
CA ARG A 82 -14.33 -1.21 12.48
C ARG A 82 -15.50 -1.06 11.52
N LYS A 83 -16.04 0.15 11.34
CA LYS A 83 -17.16 0.39 10.41
C LYS A 83 -16.81 -0.02 8.99
N GLN A 84 -15.62 0.34 8.52
CA GLN A 84 -15.13 -0.03 7.19
C GLN A 84 -14.91 -1.55 7.04
N ASN A 85 -14.74 -2.27 8.16
CA ASN A 85 -14.41 -3.70 8.19
C ASN A 85 -15.49 -4.54 8.89
N ASN A 86 -16.77 -4.21 8.70
CA ASN A 86 -17.91 -5.01 9.19
C ASN A 86 -17.91 -5.27 10.71
N GLY A 87 -17.41 -4.30 11.49
CA GLY A 87 -17.33 -4.36 12.96
C GLY A 87 -16.01 -4.90 13.50
N GLU A 88 -15.10 -5.36 12.64
CA GLU A 88 -13.82 -5.94 13.06
C GLU A 88 -12.67 -4.93 12.94
N LEU A 89 -11.69 -5.01 13.84
CA LEU A 89 -10.44 -4.25 13.65
C LEU A 89 -9.57 -4.99 12.65
N LYS A 90 -9.10 -4.27 11.62
CA LYS A 90 -8.15 -4.81 10.63
C LYS A 90 -6.96 -3.88 10.43
N SER A 91 -5.79 -4.46 10.20
CA SER A 91 -4.59 -3.70 9.87
C SER A 91 -4.72 -3.04 8.49
N ASP A 92 -4.30 -1.78 8.40
CA ASP A 92 -4.16 -1.06 7.14
C ASP A 92 -2.88 -1.42 6.38
N GLY A 93 -1.95 -2.16 7.01
CA GLY A 93 -0.75 -2.69 6.38
C GLY A 93 -1.05 -3.99 5.65
N ASP A 94 -1.25 -5.08 6.40
CA ASP A 94 -1.44 -6.43 5.86
C ASP A 94 -2.91 -6.91 5.77
N GLY A 95 -3.87 -6.12 6.27
CA GLY A 95 -5.30 -6.48 6.21
C GLY A 95 -5.76 -7.49 7.27
N ARG A 96 -4.89 -8.00 8.14
CA ARG A 96 -5.27 -9.05 9.10
C ARG A 96 -6.16 -8.50 10.22
N LYS A 97 -6.90 -9.39 10.88
CA LYS A 97 -7.69 -9.06 12.06
C LYS A 97 -6.81 -8.74 13.27
N LEU A 98 -7.10 -7.62 13.92
CA LEU A 98 -6.39 -7.13 15.10
C LEU A 98 -7.20 -7.30 16.37
N ASN A 99 -6.48 -7.45 17.49
CA ASN A 99 -7.06 -7.46 18.82
C ASN A 99 -7.32 -6.04 19.32
N GLN A 100 -8.20 -5.91 20.32
CA GLN A 100 -8.45 -4.62 20.95
C GLN A 100 -7.17 -4.07 21.59
N PRO A 101 -6.92 -2.75 21.49
CA PRO A 101 -5.79 -2.12 22.17
C PRO A 101 -5.92 -2.32 23.68
N SER A 102 -4.82 -2.72 24.32
CA SER A 102 -4.74 -2.85 25.77
C SER A 102 -3.72 -1.88 26.34
N LYS A 103 -3.87 -1.50 27.61
CA LYS A 103 -2.86 -0.67 28.29
C LYS A 103 -1.64 -1.52 28.57
N SER A 104 -0.45 -0.96 28.31
CA SER A 104 0.81 -1.59 28.70
C SER A 104 0.90 -1.68 30.23
N VAL A 105 1.14 -2.88 30.75
CA VAL A 105 1.41 -3.15 32.17
C VAL A 105 2.89 -3.46 32.34
N LYS A 106 3.56 -2.81 33.29
CA LYS A 106 4.99 -3.03 33.55
C LYS A 106 5.23 -4.51 33.90
N GLY A 107 6.18 -5.14 33.21
CA GLY A 107 6.55 -6.55 33.42
C GLY A 107 5.68 -7.57 32.69
N GLN A 108 4.62 -7.15 31.99
CA GLN A 108 3.82 -8.04 31.14
C GLN A 108 4.16 -7.85 29.67
N LYS A 109 4.26 -8.96 28.93
CA LYS A 109 4.47 -8.93 27.48
C LYS A 109 3.22 -8.37 26.81
N ALA A 110 3.39 -7.33 26.00
CA ALA A 110 2.31 -6.76 25.21
C ALA A 110 1.86 -7.74 24.12
N ASP A 111 0.56 -7.72 23.80
CA ASP A 111 0.03 -8.42 22.64
C ASP A 111 0.55 -7.76 21.35
N MET A 112 1.20 -8.54 20.49
CA MET A 112 1.80 -8.05 19.24
C MET A 112 0.76 -7.88 18.11
N ASN A 113 -0.43 -8.49 18.29
CA ASN A 113 -1.57 -8.39 17.38
C ASN A 113 -2.59 -7.32 17.83
N GLN A 114 -2.34 -6.59 18.92
CA GLN A 114 -3.21 -5.49 19.31
C GLN A 114 -3.11 -4.34 18.31
N ALA A 115 -4.24 -3.67 18.06
CA ALA A 115 -4.29 -2.51 17.19
C ALA A 115 -3.58 -1.30 17.84
N GLU A 116 -2.69 -0.68 17.07
CA GLU A 116 -2.04 0.58 17.37
C GLU A 116 -2.31 1.58 16.24
N ILE A 117 -2.25 2.86 16.57
CA ILE A 117 -2.46 3.93 15.60
C ILE A 117 -1.15 4.65 15.45
N ASP A 118 -0.62 4.63 14.24
CA ASP A 118 0.66 5.23 13.90
C ASP A 118 0.50 6.26 12.80
N HIS A 119 1.49 7.14 12.69
CA HIS A 119 1.57 8.08 11.61
C HIS A 119 2.15 7.42 10.36
N ILE A 120 1.58 7.67 9.18
CA ILE A 120 2.13 7.20 7.91
C ILE A 120 3.50 7.86 7.71
N ASN A 121 3.54 9.18 7.61
CA ASN A 121 4.77 9.96 7.76
C ASN A 121 5.07 10.13 9.26
N PRO A 122 6.19 9.59 9.78
CA PRO A 122 6.48 9.62 11.19
C PRO A 122 6.64 11.04 11.74
N LYS A 123 6.24 11.21 13.01
CA LYS A 123 6.34 12.46 13.77
C LYS A 123 7.73 13.10 13.71
N SER A 124 8.78 12.27 13.78
CA SER A 124 10.18 12.74 13.75
C SER A 124 10.61 13.36 12.41
N LYS A 125 9.84 13.14 11.33
CA LYS A 125 10.07 13.68 9.99
C LYS A 125 9.05 14.77 9.62
N GLY A 126 8.42 15.39 10.62
CA GLY A 126 7.41 16.43 10.39
C GLY A 126 6.00 15.91 10.13
N GLY A 127 5.76 14.61 10.26
CA GLY A 127 4.41 14.03 10.17
C GLY A 127 3.42 14.70 11.13
N SER A 128 2.27 15.10 10.62
CA SER A 128 1.21 15.73 11.40
C SER A 128 0.30 14.69 12.05
N ASN A 129 -0.39 15.06 13.13
CA ASN A 129 -1.48 14.26 13.68
C ASN A 129 -2.80 14.46 12.91
N ASP A 130 -2.76 14.81 11.63
CA ASP A 130 -3.94 14.83 10.77
C ASP A 130 -4.45 13.41 10.57
N ASN A 131 -5.75 13.17 10.58
CA ASN A 131 -6.32 11.84 10.37
C ASN A 131 -5.89 11.24 9.03
N SER A 132 -5.64 12.08 8.03
CA SER A 132 -5.13 11.66 6.73
C SER A 132 -3.73 11.02 6.80
N ASN A 133 -2.93 11.41 7.78
CA ASN A 133 -1.59 10.88 8.03
C ASN A 133 -1.61 9.73 9.06
N LEU A 134 -2.75 9.15 9.40
CA LEU A 134 -2.85 8.08 10.39
C LEU A 134 -3.23 6.75 9.75
N GLN A 135 -2.75 5.67 10.35
CA GLN A 135 -3.05 4.29 9.96
C GLN A 135 -3.20 3.40 11.20
N VAL A 136 -4.05 2.38 11.09
CA VAL A 136 -4.19 1.33 12.10
C VAL A 136 -3.26 0.17 11.71
N LEU A 137 -2.33 -0.17 12.59
CA LEU A 137 -1.37 -1.26 12.39
C LEU A 137 -1.41 -2.18 13.60
N SER A 138 -0.93 -3.41 13.48
CA SER A 138 -0.60 -4.18 14.67
C SER A 138 0.62 -3.57 15.38
N LYS A 139 0.77 -3.84 16.69
CA LYS A 139 1.98 -3.47 17.43
C LYS A 139 3.26 -3.99 16.76
N GLU A 140 3.24 -5.22 16.24
CA GLU A 140 4.37 -5.77 15.48
C GLU A 140 4.71 -4.96 14.22
N GLU A 141 3.72 -4.62 13.40
CA GLU A 141 3.92 -3.81 12.20
C GLU A 141 4.45 -2.42 12.55
N ASN A 142 3.90 -1.80 13.60
CA ASN A 142 4.34 -0.50 14.08
C ASN A 142 5.81 -0.53 14.52
N LEU A 143 6.22 -1.57 15.25
CA LEU A 143 7.62 -1.76 15.66
C LEU A 143 8.55 -2.01 14.47
N ARG A 144 8.09 -2.76 13.45
CA ARG A 144 8.86 -3.00 12.22
C ARG A 144 9.00 -1.75 11.36
N LYS A 145 7.98 -0.89 11.33
CA LYS A 145 7.99 0.39 10.63
C LYS A 145 8.98 1.37 11.27
N GLY A 146 8.88 1.57 12.58
CA GLY A 146 9.69 2.55 13.30
C GLY A 146 9.52 3.97 12.73
N ASN A 147 10.62 4.73 12.64
CA ASN A 147 10.63 6.11 12.11
C ASN A 147 10.88 6.17 10.59
N ARG A 148 10.54 5.10 9.86
CA ARG A 148 10.67 5.09 8.41
C ARG A 148 9.47 5.79 7.78
#